data_AF-A0A1G0ELJ3-F1
#
_entry.id   AF-A0A1G0ELJ3-F1
#
_cell.length_a   1.000
_cell.length_b   1.000
_cell.length_c   1.000
_cell.angle_alpha   90.00
_cell.angle_beta   90.00
_cell.angle_gamma   90.00
#
_symmetry.space_group_name_H-M   'P 1'
#
loop_
_entity.id
_entity.type
_entity.pdbx_description
1 polymer ?
#
loop_
_entity_poly.entity_id
_entity_poly.type
_entity_poly.pdbx_seq_one_letter_code
_entity_poly.pdbx_strand_id
1 'polypeptide(L)' 'MTEKIVADQLTEKIIAAAIEVHKTLGPGLLESIYEEALCIELGLMGLAFQRQLAVDVIYKGHVIEG' A
#
# COMPACT_ATOMS: atom_id res chain seq x y z
N MET A 1 12.48 1.35 24.71
CA MET A 1 13.04 0.44 23.68
C MET A 1 11.94 -0.48 23.15
N THR A 2 10.79 0.07 22.75
CA THR A 2 9.60 -0.72 22.38
C THR A 2 9.04 -0.25 21.03
N GLU A 3 9.15 1.05 20.73
CA GLU A 3 8.68 1.63 19.45
C GLU A 3 9.44 1.13 18.22
N LYS A 4 10.73 0.82 18.33
CA LYS A 4 11.56 0.43 17.16
C LYS A 4 11.25 -0.98 16.64
N ILE A 5 10.79 -1.90 17.50
CA ILE A 5 10.52 -3.30 17.14
C ILE A 5 9.16 -3.44 16.43
N VAL A 6 8.17 -2.62 16.79
CA VAL A 6 6.83 -2.66 16.19
C VAL A 6 6.82 -2.10 14.77
N ALA A 7 7.56 -1.02 14.51
CA ALA A 7 7.70 -0.45 13.18
C ALA A 7 8.32 -1.45 12.18
N ASP A 8 9.26 -2.26 12.66
CA ASP A 8 9.96 -3.26 11.84
C ASP A 8 8.99 -4.36 11.39
N GLN A 9 8.19 -4.91 12.32
CA GLN A 9 7.23 -5.98 12.02
C GLN A 9 6.09 -5.55 11.09
N LEU A 10 5.57 -4.33 11.25
CA LEU A 10 4.54 -3.81 10.34
C LEU A 10 5.13 -3.61 8.93
N THR A 11 6.35 -3.06 8.86
CA THR A 11 7.06 -2.85 7.59
C THR A 11 7.32 -4.18 6.89
N GLU A 12 7.79 -5.20 7.61
CA GLU A 12 7.99 -6.56 7.08
C GLU A 12 6.71 -7.14 6.48
N LYS A 13 5.57 -6.99 7.16
CA LYS A 13 4.27 -7.46 6.65
C LYS A 13 3.85 -6.75 5.37
N ILE A 14 3.99 -5.42 5.30
CA ILE A 14 3.63 -4.64 4.11
C ILE A 14 4.52 -5.04 2.92
N ILE A 15 5.83 -5.21 3.16
CA ILE A 15 6.78 -5.68 2.13
C ILE A 15 6.41 -7.10 1.67
N ALA A 16 6.11 -8.00 2.61
CA ALA A 16 5.70 -9.37 2.28
C ALA A 16 4.42 -9.39 1.41
N ALA A 17 3.43 -8.56 1.73
CA ALA A 17 2.20 -8.41 0.92
C ALA A 17 2.52 -7.96 -0.51
N ALA A 18 3.34 -6.91 -0.67
CA ALA A 18 3.73 -6.43 -1.99
C ALA A 18 4.53 -7.46 -2.81
N ILE A 19 5.39 -8.23 -2.14
CA ILE A 19 6.14 -9.34 -2.76
C ILE A 19 5.18 -10.43 -3.23
N GLU A 20 4.18 -10.80 -2.42
CA GLU A 20 3.19 -11.82 -2.81
C GLU A 20 2.41 -11.37 -4.04
N VAL A 21 1.88 -10.15 -4.03
CA VAL A 21 1.19 -9.55 -5.20
C VAL A 21 2.06 -9.66 -6.46
N HIS A 22 3.33 -9.27 -6.39
CA HIS A 22 4.22 -9.31 -7.55
C HIS A 22 4.53 -10.74 -8.01
N LYS A 23 4.73 -11.68 -7.07
CA LYS A 23 4.95 -13.10 -7.39
C LYS A 23 3.74 -13.74 -8.07
N THR A 24 2.53 -13.40 -7.64
CA THR A 24 1.29 -13.97 -8.17
C THR A 24 0.92 -13.36 -9.52
N LEU A 25 1.01 -12.04 -9.67
CA LEU A 25 0.53 -11.34 -10.85
C LEU A 25 1.59 -11.12 -11.93
N GLY A 26 2.86 -11.04 -11.55
CA GLY A 26 3.94 -10.63 -12.45
C GLY A 26 3.85 -9.14 -12.86
N PRO A 27 4.75 -8.66 -13.72
CA PRO A 27 4.79 -7.27 -14.19
C PRO A 27 3.83 -7.01 -15.38
N GLY A 28 3.58 -5.72 -15.68
CA GLY A 28 2.92 -5.28 -16.92
C GLY A 28 1.42 -4.97 -16.82
N LEU A 29 0.83 -5.06 -15.63
CA LEU A 29 -0.57 -4.69 -15.39
C LEU A 29 -0.74 -3.20 -15.05
N LEU A 30 -1.99 -2.74 -15.08
CA LEU A 30 -2.35 -1.40 -14.64
C LEU A 30 -2.14 -1.24 -13.13
N GLU A 31 -1.80 -0.03 -12.71
CA GLU A 31 -1.62 0.32 -11.29
C GLU A 31 -2.84 -0.07 -10.44
N SER A 32 -4.04 0.21 -10.93
CA SER A 32 -5.29 -0.12 -10.23
C SER A 32 -5.46 -1.61 -9.92
N ILE A 33 -4.87 -2.49 -10.72
CA ILE A 33 -4.90 -3.94 -10.49
C ILE A 33 -3.95 -4.31 -9.34
N TYR A 34 -2.75 -3.72 -9.30
CA TYR A 34 -1.83 -3.93 -8.17
C TYR A 34 -2.36 -3.34 -6.87
N GLU A 35 -2.99 -2.16 -6.93
CA GLU A 35 -3.65 -1.52 -5.78
C GLU A 35 -4.73 -2.44 -5.20
N GLU A 36 -5.62 -2.98 -6.04
CA GLU A 36 -6.66 -3.92 -5.63
C GLU A 36 -6.06 -5.17 -4.98
N ALA A 37 -5.06 -5.77 -5.62
CA ALA A 37 -4.41 -6.98 -5.11
C ALA A 37 -3.72 -6.74 -3.77
N LEU A 38 -3.07 -5.58 -3.60
CA LEU A 38 -2.45 -5.21 -2.34
C LEU A 38 -3.49 -5.00 -1.24
N CYS A 39 -4.63 -4.38 -1.56
CA CYS A 39 -5.74 -4.24 -0.60
C CYS A 39 -6.25 -5.61 -0.12
N ILE A 40 -6.36 -6.58 -1.04
CA ILE A 40 -6.73 -7.96 -0.69
C ILE A 40 -5.69 -8.58 0.25
N GLU A 41 -4.40 -8.53 -0.08
CA GLU A 41 -3.32 -9.09 0.75
C GLU A 41 -3.26 -8.45 2.14
N LEU A 42 -3.35 -7.11 2.23
CA LEU A 42 -3.39 -6.41 3.52
C LEU A 42 -4.61 -6.83 4.34
N GLY A 43 -5.77 -7.03 3.69
CA GLY A 43 -6.98 -7.55 4.31
C GLY A 43 -6.83 -8.96 4.85
N LEU A 44 -6.20 -9.87 4.09
CA LEU A 44 -5.91 -11.24 4.52
C LEU A 44 -4.96 -11.28 5.73
N MET A 45 -4.05 -10.31 5.82
CA MET A 45 -3.15 -10.15 6.97
C MET A 45 -3.80 -9.44 8.17
N GLY A 46 -5.07 -9.02 8.05
CA GLY A 46 -5.81 -8.31 9.09
C GLY A 46 -5.28 -6.90 9.38
N LEU A 47 -4.60 -6.28 8.41
CA LEU A 47 -4.07 -4.92 8.55
C LEU A 47 -5.17 -3.91 8.23
N ALA A 48 -5.26 -2.85 9.05
CA ALA A 48 -6.15 -1.73 8.77
C ALA A 48 -5.53 -0.84 7.68
N PHE A 49 -6.32 -0.51 6.66
CA PHE A 49 -5.91 0.39 5.59
C PHE A 49 -7.11 1.17 5.05
N GLN A 50 -6.82 2.25 4.32
CA GLN A 50 -7.78 2.98 3.50
C GLN A 50 -7.24 3.02 2.08
N ARG A 51 -8.15 2.88 1.11
CA ARG A 51 -7.84 2.90 -0.31
C ARG A 51 -8.36 4.19 -0.91
N GLN A 52 -7.58 4.81 -1.80
CA GLN A 52 -7.96 6.02 -2.52
C GLN A 52 -8.48 7.11 -1.58
N LEU A 53 -7.74 7.35 -0.50
CA LEU A 53 -8.03 8.48 0.37
C LEU A 53 -7.82 9.76 -0.43
N ALA A 54 -8.85 10.59 -0.52
CA ALA A 54 -8.78 11.92 -1.12
C ALA A 54 -7.71 12.75 -0.41
N VAL A 55 -6.66 13.12 -1.13
CA VAL A 55 -5.57 13.94 -0.60
C VAL A 55 -5.24 15.01 -1.64
N ASP A 56 -5.36 16.26 -1.22
CA ASP A 56 -4.97 17.40 -2.03
C ASP A 56 -3.47 17.38 -2.31
N VAL A 57 -3.10 17.61 -3.56
CA VAL A 57 -1.69 17.69 -3.98
C VAL A 57 -1.36 19.08 -4.50
N ILE A 58 -0.20 19.59 -4.09
CA ILE A 58 0.32 20.84 -4.64
C ILE A 58 1.09 20.53 -5.92
N TYR A 59 0.53 20.93 -7.06
CA TYR A 59 1.17 20.82 -8.37
C TYR A 59 1.51 22.21 -8.92
N LYS A 60 2.80 22.52 -9.03
CA LYS A 60 3.30 23.80 -9.56
C LYS A 60 2.62 25.03 -8.91
N GLY A 61 2.44 24.98 -7.59
CA GLY A 61 1.82 26.06 -6.82
C GLY A 61 0.28 26.10 -6.85
N HIS A 62 -0.37 25.17 -7.54
CA HIS A 62 -1.83 25.02 -7.53
C HIS A 62 -2.23 23.80 -6.70
N VAL A 63 -3.32 23.92 -5.95
CA VAL A 63 -3.93 22.79 -5.26
C VAL A 63 -4.74 22.00 -6.30
N ILE A 64 -4.48 20.70 -6.41
CA ILE A 64 -5.33 19.74 -7.11
C ILE A 64 -6.05 18.96 -6.01
N GLU A 65 -7.37 19.07 -5.98
CA GLU A 65 -8.21 18.33 -5.05
C GLU A 65 -8.22 16.84 -5.42
N GLY A 66 -8.03 15.99 -4.40
CA GLY A 66 -7.97 14.53 -4.54
C GLY A 66 -9.28 13.82 -4.22
#